data_AF-A0A961V4Y3-F1
#
_entry.id   AF-A0A961V4Y3-F1
#
_cell.length_a   1.000
_cell.length_b   1.000
_cell.length_c   1.000
_cell.angle_alpha   90.00
_cell.angle_beta   90.00
_cell.angle_gamma   90.00
#
_symmetry.space_group_name_H-M   'P 1'
#
loop_
_entity.id
_entity.type
_entity.pdbx_description
1 polymer ?
#
loop_
_entity_poly.entity_id
_entity_poly.type
_entity_poly.pdbx_seq_one_letter_code
_entity_poly.pdbx_strand_id
1 'polypeptide(L)'
;MRIELIRRPERSSAMALLSPILAIALTVITGFFVFTAIGVDPFEALYIYFIEPLTAWWSVQDLLIKAAPIILIAIGLSLCYRSNNWNIGAEGQL
;
A
#
# COMPACT_ATOMS: atom_id res chain seq x y z
N MET A 1 16.04 20.39 27.54
CA MET A 1 15.72 18.95 27.42
C MET A 1 16.08 18.51 26.02
N ARG A 2 17.09 17.66 25.84
CA ARG A 2 17.59 17.23 24.51
C ARG A 2 16.88 15.95 24.13
N ILE A 3 16.13 15.96 23.02
CA ILE A 3 15.49 14.75 22.47
C ILE A 3 16.55 14.05 21.63
N GLU A 4 16.90 12.82 21.98
CA GLU A 4 17.84 11.99 21.22
C GLU A 4 17.09 10.79 20.62
N LEU A 5 17.21 10.60 19.29
CA LEU A 5 16.66 9.43 18.62
C LEU A 5 17.63 8.25 18.76
N ILE A 6 17.19 7.20 19.43
CA ILE A 6 17.95 5.95 19.58
C ILE A 6 17.29 4.87 18.72
N ARG A 7 18.09 4.15 17.92
CA ARG A 7 17.60 3.02 17.11
C ARG A 7 17.06 1.93 18.04
N ARG A 8 15.82 1.47 17.78
CA ARG A 8 15.25 0.36 18.55
C ARG A 8 15.98 -0.95 18.21
N PRO A 9 16.33 -1.78 19.22
CA PRO A 9 17.01 -3.05 19.00
C PRO A 9 16.08 -4.10 18.37
N GLU A 10 14.78 -4.04 18.67
CA GLU A 10 13.78 -4.99 18.20
C GLU A 10 12.71 -4.31 17.34
N ARG A 11 12.20 -5.06 16.35
CA ARG A 11 11.06 -4.63 15.53
C ARG A 11 9.79 -4.66 16.37
N SER A 12 8.97 -3.61 16.26
CA SER A 12 7.65 -3.60 16.90
C SER A 12 6.68 -4.53 16.16
N SER A 13 6.19 -5.56 16.86
CA SER A 13 5.14 -6.47 16.36
C SER A 13 3.82 -5.74 16.12
N ALA A 14 3.49 -4.77 16.99
CA ALA A 14 2.31 -3.93 16.80
C ALA A 14 2.41 -3.11 15.51
N MET A 15 3.55 -2.49 15.23
CA MET A 15 3.77 -1.74 13.99
C MET A 15 3.89 -2.63 12.76
N ALA A 16 4.23 -3.91 12.91
CA ALA A 16 4.19 -4.84 11.78
C ALA A 16 2.77 -5.07 11.25
N LEU A 17 1.75 -4.97 12.12
CA LEU A 17 0.33 -5.08 11.75
C LEU A 17 -0.31 -3.71 11.48
N LEU A 18 0.00 -2.71 12.31
CA LEU A 18 -0.63 -1.39 12.21
C LEU A 18 -0.15 -0.62 10.98
N SER A 19 1.09 -0.82 10.50
CA SER A 19 1.58 -0.07 9.34
C SER A 19 0.75 -0.29 8.06
N PRO A 20 0.40 -1.51 7.61
CA PRO A 20 -0.44 -1.68 6.43
C PRO A 20 -1.87 -1.15 6.66
N ILE A 21 -2.43 -1.31 7.86
CA ILE A 21 -3.78 -0.82 8.18
C ILE A 21 -3.82 0.72 8.10
N LEU A 22 -2.83 1.38 8.71
CA LEU A 22 -2.70 2.84 8.67
C LEU A 22 -2.48 3.32 7.22
N ALA A 23 -1.66 2.62 6.43
CA ALA A 23 -1.44 2.97 5.04
C ALA A 23 -2.74 2.93 4.22
N ILE A 24 -3.57 1.89 4.39
CA ILE A 24 -4.88 1.78 3.71
C ILE A 24 -5.80 2.91 4.18
N ALA A 25 -5.91 3.13 5.49
CA ALA A 25 -6.78 4.18 6.04
C ALA A 25 -6.39 5.58 5.53
N LEU A 26 -5.09 5.91 5.56
CA LEU A 26 -4.58 7.18 5.06
C LEU A 26 -4.80 7.33 3.55
N THR A 27 -4.68 6.24 2.78
CA THR A 27 -4.98 6.25 1.34
C THR A 27 -6.44 6.60 1.09
N VAL A 28 -7.38 5.95 1.79
CA VAL A 28 -8.82 6.21 1.63
C VAL A 28 -9.17 7.64 2.03
N ILE A 29 -8.65 8.12 3.17
CA ILE A 29 -8.87 9.49 3.65
C ILE A 29 -8.33 10.50 2.63
N THR A 30 -7.13 10.27 2.10
CA THR A 30 -6.53 11.16 1.11
C THR A 30 -7.35 11.16 -0.18
N GLY A 31 -7.75 9.98 -0.68
CA GLY A 31 -8.59 9.85 -1.86
C GLY A 31 -9.93 10.59 -1.72
N PHE A 32 -10.57 10.47 -0.55
CA PHE A 32 -11.80 11.21 -0.24
C PHE A 32 -11.63 12.73 -0.44
N PHE A 33 -10.59 13.31 0.16
CA PHE A 33 -10.32 14.75 0.03
C PHE A 33 -9.95 15.14 -1.40
N VAL A 34 -9.19 14.31 -2.11
CA VAL A 34 -8.83 14.56 -3.52
C VAL A 34 -10.07 14.60 -4.41
N PHE A 35 -10.96 13.61 -4.31
CA PHE A 35 -12.18 13.58 -5.11
C PHE A 35 -13.11 14.74 -4.77
N THR A 36 -13.23 15.07 -3.48
CA THR A 36 -13.98 16.26 -3.03
C THR A 36 -13.41 17.54 -3.64
N ALA A 37 -12.08 17.70 -3.69
CA ALA A 37 -11.43 18.89 -4.24
C ALA A 37 -11.61 19.04 -5.77
N ILE A 38 -11.79 17.94 -6.48
CA ILE A 38 -12.03 17.93 -7.95
C ILE A 38 -13.53 18.08 -8.26
N GLY A 39 -14.41 18.07 -7.25
CA GLY A 39 -15.86 18.23 -7.41
C GLY A 39 -16.59 16.96 -7.82
N VAL A 40 -15.98 15.79 -7.62
CA VAL A 40 -16.59 14.47 -7.84
C VAL A 40 -17.15 13.95 -6.51
N ASP A 41 -18.27 13.22 -6.54
CA ASP A 41 -18.78 12.56 -5.34
C ASP A 41 -17.73 11.56 -4.81
N PRO A 42 -17.16 11.78 -3.61
CA PRO A 42 -16.04 10.99 -3.14
C PRO A 42 -16.45 9.56 -2.75
N PHE A 43 -17.71 9.33 -2.38
CA PHE A 43 -18.18 8.00 -1.99
C PHE A 43 -18.36 7.11 -3.22
N GLU A 44 -18.98 7.63 -4.28
CA GLU A 44 -19.10 6.95 -5.56
C GLU A 44 -17.72 6.69 -6.17
N ALA A 45 -16.82 7.69 -6.18
CA ALA A 45 -15.46 7.51 -6.68
C ALA A 45 -14.68 6.43 -5.92
N LEU A 46 -14.78 6.41 -4.59
CA LEU A 46 -14.15 5.36 -3.76
C LEU A 46 -14.80 3.99 -3.99
N TYR A 47 -16.11 3.93 -4.22
CA TYR A 47 -16.80 2.68 -4.57
C TYR A 47 -16.30 2.13 -5.92
N ILE A 48 -16.25 2.98 -6.95
CA ILE A 48 -15.76 2.63 -8.29
C ILE A 48 -14.29 2.18 -8.21
N TYR A 49 -13.47 2.83 -7.39
CA TYR A 49 -12.05 2.50 -7.29
C TYR A 49 -11.79 1.19 -6.51
N PHE A 50 -12.46 0.97 -5.37
CA PHE A 50 -12.16 -0.15 -4.47
C PHE A 50 -13.09 -1.35 -4.60
N ILE A 51 -14.37 -1.12 -4.90
CA ILE A 51 -15.41 -2.16 -4.82
C ILE A 51 -15.75 -2.69 -6.20
N GLU A 52 -16.02 -1.80 -7.17
CA GLU A 52 -16.40 -2.20 -8.54
C GLU A 52 -15.45 -3.22 -9.19
N PRO A 53 -14.11 -3.13 -9.06
CA PRO A 53 -13.20 -4.12 -9.66
C PRO A 53 -13.37 -5.54 -9.10
N LEU A 54 -14.04 -5.69 -7.96
CA LEU A 54 -14.31 -6.96 -7.30
C LEU A 54 -15.70 -7.52 -7.62
N THR A 55 -16.55 -6.77 -8.30
CA THR A 55 -17.97 -7.13 -8.51
C THR A 55 -18.19 -8.12 -9.65
N ALA A 56 -17.29 -8.16 -10.63
CA ALA A 56 -17.45 -8.96 -11.83
C ALA A 56 -16.20 -9.79 -12.13
N TRP A 57 -16.39 -10.99 -12.66
CA TRP A 57 -15.30 -11.95 -12.86
C TRP A 57 -14.21 -11.44 -13.80
N TRP A 58 -14.59 -10.76 -14.88
CA TRP A 58 -13.67 -10.13 -15.82
C TRP A 58 -12.83 -9.01 -15.16
N SER A 59 -13.45 -8.15 -14.35
CA SER A 59 -12.75 -7.09 -13.61
C SER A 59 -11.79 -7.65 -12.57
N VAL A 60 -12.14 -8.76 -11.92
CA VAL A 60 -11.24 -9.47 -11.00
C VAL A 60 -10.04 -10.04 -11.74
N GLN A 61 -10.22 -10.59 -12.94
CA GLN A 61 -9.09 -11.04 -13.77
C GLN A 61 -8.16 -9.87 -14.13
N ASP A 62 -8.72 -8.74 -14.58
CA ASP A 62 -7.94 -7.55 -14.89
C ASP A 62 -7.18 -7.01 -13.68
N LEU A 63 -7.81 -7.04 -12.50
CA LEU A 63 -7.18 -6.67 -11.24
C LEU A 63 -6.00 -7.59 -10.93
N LEU A 64 -6.17 -8.91 -11.06
CA LEU A 64 -5.12 -9.89 -10.79
C LEU A 64 -3.95 -9.78 -11.78
N ILE A 65 -4.22 -9.54 -13.07
CA ILE A 65 -3.19 -9.34 -14.09
C ILE A 65 -2.32 -8.13 -13.72
N LYS A 66 -2.92 -7.04 -13.24
CA LYS A 66 -2.21 -5.83 -12.80
C LYS A 66 -1.49 -6.01 -11.46
N ALA A 67 -2.10 -6.76 -10.54
CA ALA A 67 -1.53 -7.02 -9.22
C ALA A 67 -0.35 -7.99 -9.26
N ALA A 68 -0.34 -8.95 -10.20
CA ALA A 68 0.69 -9.99 -10.30
C ALA A 68 2.14 -9.45 -10.30
N PRO A 69 2.54 -8.49 -11.15
CA PRO A 69 3.90 -7.96 -11.11
C PRO A 69 4.23 -7.27 -9.79
N ILE A 70 3.30 -6.51 -9.21
CA ILE A 70 3.49 -5.82 -7.92
C ILE A 70 3.71 -6.83 -6.79
N ILE A 71 2.94 -7.93 -6.78
CA ILE A 71 3.07 -9.01 -5.81
C ILE A 71 4.44 -9.68 -5.97
N LEU A 72 4.89 -9.95 -7.19
CA LEU A 72 6.22 -10.54 -7.44
C LEU A 72 7.36 -9.64 -6.95
N ILE A 73 7.28 -8.33 -7.22
CA ILE A 73 8.21 -7.31 -6.73
C ILE A 73 8.25 -7.31 -5.19
N ALA A 74 7.07 -7.30 -4.55
CA ALA A 74 6.96 -7.32 -3.09
C ALA A 74 7.60 -8.59 -2.49
N ILE A 75 7.39 -9.75 -3.11
CA ILE A 75 8.02 -11.01 -2.70
C ILE A 75 9.54 -10.92 -2.82
N GLY A 76 10.06 -10.47 -3.97
CA GLY A 76 11.51 -10.31 -4.19
C GLY A 76 12.16 -9.37 -3.16
N LEU A 77 11.53 -8.23 -2.90
CA LEU A 77 11.97 -7.28 -1.86
C LEU A 77 11.96 -7.90 -0.46
N SER A 78 10.93 -8.70 -0.14
CA SER A 78 10.84 -9.36 1.16
C SER A 78 12.02 -10.31 1.40
N LEU A 79 12.51 -10.99 0.35
CA LEU A 79 13.68 -11.86 0.42
C LEU A 79 14.96 -11.04 0.64
N CYS A 80 15.17 -9.96 -0.13
CA CYS A 80 16.33 -9.07 0.03
C CYS A 80 16.40 -8.48 1.44
N TYR A 81 15.28 -8.02 1.99
CA TYR A 81 15.24 -7.46 3.35
C TYR A 81 15.52 -8.52 4.42
N ARG A 82 15.09 -9.77 4.20
CA ARG A 82 15.40 -10.88 5.12
C ARG A 82 16.85 -11.32 5.05
N SER A 83 17.50 -11.25 3.89
CA SER A 83 18.93 -11.54 3.73
C SER A 83 19.83 -10.34 4.08
N ASN A 84 19.25 -9.20 4.45
CA ASN A 84 19.96 -7.95 4.71
C ASN A 84 20.77 -7.43 3.50
N ASN A 85 20.34 -7.79 2.29
CA ASN A 85 20.92 -7.28 1.05
C ASN A 85 20.28 -5.94 0.68
N TRP A 86 21.11 -5.05 0.14
CA TRP A 86 20.66 -3.78 -0.40
C TRP A 86 19.87 -3.98 -1.70
N ASN A 87 18.79 -3.21 -1.87
CA ASN A 87 17.95 -3.17 -3.05
C ASN A 87 17.59 -1.70 -3.34
N ILE A 88 17.40 -1.34 -4.62
CA ILE A 88 17.02 0.02 -5.04
C ILE A 88 15.57 0.40 -4.68
N GLY A 89 14.77 -0.54 -4.21
CA GLY A 89 13.36 -0.38 -3.87
C GLY A 89 12.40 -0.93 -4.94
N ALA A 90 11.10 -0.83 -4.67
CA ALA A 90 10.06 -1.24 -5.62
C ALA A 90 10.05 -0.38 -6.90
N GLU A 91 10.42 0.91 -6.79
CA GLU A 91 10.36 1.87 -7.90
C GLU A 91 11.31 1.51 -9.06
N GLY A 92 12.44 0.86 -8.79
CA GLY A 92 13.34 0.37 -9.85
C GLY A 92 12.94 -0.99 -10.43
N GLN A 93 11.89 -1.62 -9.91
CA GLN A 93 11.41 -2.94 -10.32
C GLN A 93 10.03 -2.90 -11.01
N LEU A 94 9.30 -1.79 -10.85
CA LEU A 94 8.07 -1.47 -11.58
C LEU A 94 8.37 -1.09 -13.02
#